data_AF-A0A2N0T3A4-F1
#
_entry.id   AF-A0A2N0T3A4-F1
#
_cell.length_a   1.000
_cell.length_b   1.000
_cell.length_c   1.000
_cell.angle_alpha   90.00
_cell.angle_beta   90.00
_cell.angle_gamma   90.00
#
_symmetry.space_group_name_H-M   'P 1'
#
loop_
_entity.id
_entity.type
_entity.pdbx_description
1 polymer ?
#
loop_
_entity_poly.entity_id
_entity_poly.type
_entity_poly.pdbx_seq_one_letter_code
_entity_poly.pdbx_strand_id
1 'polypeptide(L)'
;MNEVFIGLNDDGEVFWHPSTDGNLLVTGGAGCGKTWWLTHTLVPALNAWGVRAYLCDGYVRRGYTEPVEGTVLVENPMTVLDEPDAVLIVDHMNIGIDDDLALIENVRDAQSGIPIVMSVQSAPDSDRWDTWNELRMPSSSEMGYPRIRVCAWKSAHREVPMEVLLS
;
A
#
# COMPACT_ATOMS: atom_id res chain seq x y z
N MET A 1 -0.76 -12.82 12.73
CA MET A 1 0.40 -12.64 11.83
C MET A 1 1.45 -11.88 12.61
N ASN A 2 2.67 -11.75 12.08
CA ASN A 2 3.66 -10.85 12.65
C ASN A 2 3.39 -9.41 12.15
N GLU A 3 4.08 -8.42 12.71
CA GLU A 3 3.98 -7.03 12.25
C GLU A 3 5.15 -6.71 11.29
N VAL A 4 4.88 -5.95 10.22
CA VAL A 4 5.89 -5.52 9.24
C VAL A 4 6.48 -4.22 9.76
N PHE A 5 7.81 -4.14 9.90
CA PHE A 5 8.46 -2.84 10.07
C PHE A 5 8.22 -1.99 8.83
N ILE A 6 7.55 -0.84 8.98
CA ILE A 6 7.22 0.06 7.86
C ILE A 6 8.02 1.35 7.87
N GLY A 7 8.73 1.66 8.95
CA GLY A 7 9.68 2.77 8.99
C GLY A 7 9.87 3.34 10.39
N LEU A 8 10.36 4.58 10.45
CA LEU A 8 10.64 5.31 11.70
C LEU A 8 9.79 6.59 11.75
N ASN A 9 9.29 6.94 12.93
CA ASN A 9 8.71 8.25 13.24
C ASN A 9 9.46 8.89 14.44
N ASP A 10 9.00 10.06 14.90
CA ASP A 10 9.60 10.76 16.05
C ASP A 10 9.58 9.93 17.35
N ASP A 11 8.66 8.96 17.45
CA ASP A 11 8.47 8.07 18.60
C ASP A 11 9.21 6.73 18.47
N GLY A 12 9.85 6.45 17.33
CA GLY A 12 10.66 5.25 17.09
C GLY A 12 10.20 4.39 15.91
N GLU A 13 10.35 3.07 16.07
CA GLU A 13 9.98 2.10 15.04
C GLU A 13 8.46 2.00 14.88
N VAL A 14 8.02 2.00 13.61
CA VAL A 14 6.62 1.90 13.23
C VAL A 14 6.40 0.56 12.55
N PHE A 15 5.39 -0.16 13.02
CA PHE A 15 5.00 -1.46 12.49
C PHE A 15 3.58 -1.41 11.92
N TRP A 16 3.30 -2.31 10.98
CA TRP A 16 2.00 -2.50 10.36
C TRP A 16 1.58 -3.96 10.41
N HIS A 17 0.37 -4.21 10.87
CA HIS A 17 -0.25 -5.52 10.86
C HIS A 17 -1.42 -5.56 9.86
N PRO A 18 -1.30 -6.32 8.75
CA PRO A 18 -2.25 -6.23 7.64
C PRO A 18 -3.72 -6.47 8.03
N SER A 19 -3.98 -7.38 8.97
CA SER A 19 -5.36 -7.69 9.36
C SER A 19 -6.02 -6.62 10.24
N THR A 20 -5.26 -5.95 11.12
CA THR A 20 -5.78 -5.00 12.12
C THR A 20 -5.73 -3.57 11.62
N ASP A 21 -4.62 -3.19 11.00
CA ASP A 21 -4.38 -1.80 10.57
C ASP A 21 -5.00 -1.54 9.19
N GLY A 22 -5.17 -2.60 8.39
CA GLY A 22 -5.83 -2.53 7.10
C GLY A 22 -4.91 -1.97 6.02
N ASN A 23 -5.42 -1.01 5.25
CA ASN A 23 -4.76 -0.57 4.02
C ASN A 23 -3.66 0.47 4.31
N LEU A 24 -2.65 0.54 3.46
CA LEU A 24 -1.56 1.51 3.55
C LEU A 24 -1.46 2.37 2.30
N LEU A 25 -1.42 3.68 2.47
CA LEU A 25 -1.06 4.60 1.39
C LEU A 25 0.35 5.12 1.58
N VAL A 26 1.16 4.92 0.56
CA VAL A 26 2.51 5.43 0.45
C VAL A 26 2.52 6.63 -0.49
N THR A 27 2.88 7.80 0.00
CA THR A 27 2.94 9.03 -0.79
C THR A 27 4.32 9.66 -0.80
N GLY A 28 4.59 10.44 -1.84
CA GLY A 28 5.82 11.23 -1.97
C GLY A 28 6.17 11.47 -3.44
N GLY A 29 6.91 12.54 -3.69
CA GLY A 29 7.28 12.94 -5.05
C GLY A 29 8.07 11.88 -5.83
N ALA A 30 8.26 12.11 -7.13
CA ALA A 30 9.13 11.27 -7.95
C ALA A 30 10.54 11.17 -7.33
N GLY A 31 11.14 9.96 -7.35
CA GLY A 31 12.47 9.72 -6.79
C GLY A 31 12.56 9.69 -5.26
N CYS A 32 11.44 9.75 -4.53
CA CYS A 32 11.47 9.74 -3.07
C CYS A 32 11.67 8.34 -2.44
N GLY A 33 11.68 7.27 -3.25
CA GLY A 33 11.99 5.91 -2.81
C GLY A 33 10.79 5.04 -2.41
N LYS A 34 9.55 5.33 -2.86
CA LYS A 34 8.37 4.47 -2.62
C LYS A 34 8.59 3.03 -3.08
N THR A 35 9.00 2.85 -4.34
CA THR A 35 9.28 1.53 -4.91
C THR A 35 10.47 0.85 -4.23
N TRP A 36 11.47 1.62 -3.79
CA TRP A 36 12.57 1.07 -2.98
C TRP A 36 12.03 0.50 -1.66
N TRP A 37 11.17 1.24 -0.96
CA TRP A 37 10.55 0.76 0.28
C TRP A 37 9.68 -0.49 0.04
N LEU A 38 8.89 -0.51 -1.04
CA LEU A 38 8.11 -1.70 -1.40
C LEU A 38 9.01 -2.92 -1.61
N THR A 39 10.09 -2.76 -2.38
CA THR A 39 11.00 -3.85 -2.79
C THR A 39 11.95 -4.31 -1.69
N HIS A 40 12.36 -3.43 -0.78
CA HIS A 40 13.40 -3.72 0.23
C HIS A 40 12.84 -3.84 1.65
N THR A 41 11.57 -3.49 1.87
CA THR A 41 10.94 -3.55 3.19
C THR A 41 9.68 -4.39 3.15
N LEU A 42 8.66 -3.98 2.38
CA LEU A 42 7.35 -4.63 2.42
C LEU A 42 7.35 -6.03 1.79
N VAL A 43 7.71 -6.15 0.51
CA VAL A 43 7.63 -7.41 -0.24
C VAL A 43 8.49 -8.52 0.38
N PRO A 44 9.74 -8.28 0.81
CA PRO A 44 10.53 -9.30 1.50
C PRO A 44 9.88 -9.78 2.81
N ALA A 45 9.27 -8.87 3.59
CA ALA A 45 8.59 -9.23 4.83
C ALA A 45 7.35 -10.09 4.57
N LEU A 46 6.53 -9.72 3.58
CA LEU A 46 5.37 -10.51 3.15
C LEU A 46 5.78 -11.91 2.70
N ASN A 47 6.82 -12.01 1.87
CA ASN A 47 7.34 -13.28 1.38
C ASN A 47 7.88 -14.17 2.51
N ALA A 48 8.57 -13.59 3.50
CA ALA A 48 9.05 -14.32 4.67
C ALA A 48 7.91 -14.91 5.52
N TRP A 49 6.70 -14.33 5.43
CA TRP A 49 5.51 -14.83 6.11
C TRP A 49 4.70 -15.82 5.28
N GLY A 50 5.07 -16.05 4.02
CA GLY A 50 4.26 -16.81 3.07
C GLY A 50 3.01 -16.07 2.62
N VAL A 51 2.92 -14.75 2.83
CA VAL A 51 1.82 -13.91 2.34
C VAL A 51 2.10 -13.53 0.89
N ARG A 52 1.13 -13.76 0.01
CA ARG A 52 1.29 -13.48 -1.42
C ARG A 52 1.11 -12.00 -1.70
N ALA A 53 2.08 -11.37 -2.35
CA ALA A 53 1.97 -10.00 -2.85
C ALA A 53 1.52 -9.98 -4.31
N TYR A 54 0.29 -9.53 -4.58
CA TYR A 54 -0.17 -9.21 -5.93
C TYR A 54 0.22 -7.78 -6.28
N LEU A 55 0.75 -7.54 -7.48
CA LEU A 55 1.23 -6.23 -7.91
C LEU A 55 0.45 -5.75 -9.14
N CYS A 56 -0.24 -4.62 -9.02
CA CYS A 56 -0.69 -3.81 -10.14
C CYS A 56 0.23 -2.59 -10.24
N ASP A 57 1.09 -2.55 -11.25
CA ASP A 57 2.10 -1.49 -11.39
C ASP A 57 1.88 -0.68 -12.68
N GLY A 58 1.71 0.63 -12.53
CA GLY A 58 1.48 1.54 -13.65
C GLY A 58 2.67 1.66 -14.61
N TYR A 59 3.91 1.46 -14.17
CA TYR A 59 5.09 1.46 -15.03
C TYR A 59 5.24 0.14 -15.78
N VAL A 60 4.97 -1.00 -15.14
CA VAL A 60 4.95 -2.31 -15.80
C VAL A 60 3.85 -2.35 -16.87
N ARG A 61 2.63 -1.89 -16.55
CA ARG A 61 1.52 -1.80 -17.52
C ARG A 61 1.85 -0.93 -18.74
N ARG A 62 2.76 0.03 -18.59
CA ARG A 62 3.25 0.91 -19.67
C ARG A 62 4.52 0.41 -20.35
N GLY A 63 5.05 -0.74 -19.92
CA GLY A 63 6.26 -1.35 -20.47
C GLY A 63 7.56 -0.62 -20.10
N TYR A 64 7.57 0.17 -19.03
CA TYR A 64 8.77 0.89 -18.59
C TYR A 64 9.71 0.03 -17.75
N THR A 65 9.19 -0.95 -17.01
CA THR A 65 9.96 -1.79 -16.10
C THR A 65 9.41 -3.22 -16.07
N GLU A 66 10.20 -4.13 -15.50
CA GLU A 66 9.73 -5.45 -15.09
C GLU A 66 9.03 -5.40 -13.72
N PRO A 67 8.19 -6.39 -13.38
CA PRO A 67 7.61 -6.52 -12.05
C PRO A 67 8.65 -6.68 -10.95
N VAL A 68 8.28 -6.29 -9.73
CA VAL A 68 9.11 -6.52 -8.54
C VAL A 68 9.25 -8.02 -8.28
N GLU A 69 10.48 -8.50 -8.05
CA GLU A 69 10.74 -9.89 -7.69
C GLU A 69 9.96 -10.29 -6.42
N GLY A 70 9.40 -11.49 -6.41
CA GLY A 70 8.58 -11.98 -5.31
C GLY A 70 7.16 -11.41 -5.28
N THR A 71 6.70 -10.78 -6.37
CA THR A 71 5.29 -10.40 -6.56
C THR A 71 4.65 -11.16 -7.72
N VAL A 72 3.32 -11.24 -7.71
CA VAL A 72 2.53 -11.76 -8.83
C VAL A 72 1.87 -10.58 -9.54
N LEU A 73 2.28 -10.31 -10.78
CA LEU A 73 1.72 -9.21 -11.58
C LEU A 73 0.24 -9.48 -11.89
N VAL A 74 -0.59 -8.45 -11.70
CA VAL A 74 -2.01 -8.45 -12.07
C VAL A 74 -2.34 -7.22 -12.91
N GLU A 75 -3.04 -7.43 -14.03
CA GLU A 75 -3.48 -6.32 -14.89
C GLU A 75 -4.66 -5.55 -14.29
N ASN A 76 -5.60 -6.28 -13.70
CA ASN A 76 -6.77 -5.73 -13.04
C ASN A 76 -6.75 -6.08 -11.54
N PRO A 77 -6.50 -5.11 -10.64
CA PRO A 77 -6.40 -5.36 -9.20
C PRO A 77 -7.71 -5.83 -8.58
N MET A 78 -8.86 -5.56 -9.22
CA MET A 78 -10.17 -5.97 -8.72
C MET A 78 -10.38 -7.49 -8.74
N THR A 79 -9.54 -8.22 -9.47
CA THR A 79 -9.67 -9.68 -9.64
C THR A 79 -9.12 -10.48 -8.46
N VAL A 80 -8.40 -9.85 -7.53
CA VAL A 80 -7.70 -10.52 -6.43
C VAL A 80 -8.14 -10.06 -5.03
N LEU A 81 -9.22 -9.27 -4.93
CA LEU A 81 -9.63 -8.63 -3.67
C LEU A 81 -10.04 -9.61 -2.56
N ASP A 82 -10.34 -10.85 -2.89
CA ASP A 82 -10.77 -11.90 -1.96
C ASP A 82 -9.77 -13.08 -1.88
N GLU A 83 -8.57 -12.91 -2.42
CA GLU A 83 -7.55 -13.94 -2.39
C GLU A 83 -7.09 -14.22 -0.94
N PRO A 84 -7.11 -15.47 -0.46
CA PRO A 84 -6.69 -15.76 0.90
C PRO A 84 -5.20 -15.50 1.10
N ASP A 85 -4.85 -15.03 2.30
CA ASP A 85 -3.45 -14.82 2.74
C ASP A 85 -2.62 -13.98 1.75
N ALA A 86 -3.24 -12.93 1.21
CA ALA A 86 -2.64 -12.05 0.21
C ALA A 86 -2.67 -10.57 0.61
N VAL A 87 -1.86 -9.78 -0.08
CA VAL A 87 -1.85 -8.31 -0.05
C VAL A 87 -1.83 -7.83 -1.50
N LEU A 88 -2.68 -6.85 -1.81
CA LEU A 88 -2.66 -6.17 -3.10
C LEU A 88 -1.78 -4.92 -3.00
N ILE A 89 -0.78 -4.82 -3.87
CA ILE A 89 0.09 -3.67 -4.04
C ILE A 89 -0.30 -2.96 -5.35
N VAL A 90 -0.57 -1.67 -5.27
CA VAL A 90 -0.91 -0.79 -6.39
C VAL A 90 0.16 0.29 -6.48
N ASP A 91 1.18 0.11 -7.33
CA ASP A 91 2.34 1.01 -7.42
C ASP A 91 2.35 1.85 -8.71
N HIS A 92 3.13 2.93 -8.70
CA HIS A 92 3.34 3.84 -9.83
C HIS A 92 2.06 4.45 -10.41
N MET A 93 1.06 4.71 -9.57
CA MET A 93 -0.16 5.39 -10.00
C MET A 93 0.04 6.90 -10.00
N ASN A 94 -0.38 7.54 -11.10
CA ASN A 94 -0.27 8.97 -11.30
C ASN A 94 -1.66 9.59 -11.40
N ILE A 95 -2.05 10.38 -10.40
CA ILE A 95 -3.35 11.06 -10.37
C ILE A 95 -3.57 12.04 -11.54
N GLY A 96 -2.51 12.47 -12.22
CA GLY A 96 -2.59 13.29 -13.43
C GLY A 96 -2.91 12.50 -14.71
N ILE A 97 -3.09 11.18 -14.61
CA ILE A 97 -3.53 10.30 -15.69
C ILE A 97 -4.93 9.80 -15.34
N ASP A 98 -5.92 10.12 -16.17
CA ASP A 98 -7.34 9.84 -15.88
C ASP A 98 -7.62 8.37 -15.57
N ASP A 99 -7.01 7.45 -16.33
CA ASP A 99 -7.15 6.00 -16.11
C ASP A 99 -6.59 5.55 -14.75
N ASP A 100 -5.47 6.15 -14.31
CA ASP A 100 -4.89 5.84 -12.99
C ASP A 100 -5.72 6.43 -11.87
N LEU A 101 -6.25 7.65 -12.04
CA LEU A 101 -7.14 8.27 -11.06
C LEU A 101 -8.41 7.44 -10.88
N ALA A 102 -9.05 7.03 -11.98
CA ALA A 102 -10.22 6.16 -11.94
C ALA A 102 -9.91 4.82 -11.25
N LEU A 103 -8.73 4.25 -11.50
CA LEU A 103 -8.30 3.03 -10.83
C LEU A 103 -8.07 3.24 -9.33
N ILE A 104 -7.43 4.34 -8.94
CA ILE A 104 -7.22 4.71 -7.53
C ILE A 104 -8.56 4.83 -6.81
N GLU A 105 -9.53 5.54 -7.40
CA GLU A 105 -10.86 5.74 -6.82
C GLU A 105 -11.62 4.41 -6.70
N ASN A 106 -11.59 3.56 -7.74
CA ASN A 106 -12.21 2.24 -7.71
C ASN A 106 -11.59 1.33 -6.63
N VAL A 107 -10.26 1.32 -6.51
CA VAL A 107 -9.54 0.52 -5.51
C VAL A 107 -9.78 1.05 -4.10
N ARG A 108 -9.88 2.37 -3.91
CA ARG A 108 -10.24 2.98 -2.61
C ARG A 108 -11.60 2.46 -2.14
N ASP A 109 -12.58 2.53 -3.03
CA ASP A 109 -13.99 2.28 -2.73
C ASP A 109 -14.33 0.78 -2.74
N ALA A 110 -13.39 -0.05 -3.20
CA ALA A 110 -13.52 -1.49 -3.20
C ALA A 110 -13.78 -2.07 -1.80
N GLN A 111 -14.74 -2.98 -1.72
CA GLN A 111 -14.79 -3.95 -0.63
C GLN A 111 -13.72 -4.99 -0.91
N SER A 112 -12.74 -5.08 -0.02
CA SER A 112 -11.59 -5.97 -0.16
C SER A 112 -11.49 -6.85 1.08
N GLY A 113 -11.45 -8.16 0.87
CA GLY A 113 -11.11 -9.14 1.90
C GLY A 113 -9.64 -9.10 2.27
N ILE A 114 -8.79 -8.55 1.40
CA ILE A 114 -7.35 -8.38 1.63
C ILE A 114 -6.92 -6.94 1.90
N PRO A 115 -5.80 -6.73 2.59
CA PRO A 115 -5.16 -5.43 2.73
C PRO A 115 -4.66 -4.91 1.38
N ILE A 116 -4.84 -3.61 1.16
CA ILE A 116 -4.38 -2.89 -0.03
C ILE A 116 -3.26 -1.93 0.36
N VAL A 117 -2.14 -2.00 -0.34
CA VAL A 117 -1.05 -1.03 -0.27
C VAL A 117 -0.99 -0.26 -1.57
N MET A 118 -1.16 1.05 -1.53
CA MET A 118 -1.16 1.89 -2.72
C MET A 118 -0.04 2.93 -2.65
N SER A 119 0.65 3.16 -3.76
CA SER A 119 1.74 4.13 -3.89
C SER A 119 1.39 5.18 -4.95
N VAL A 120 1.29 6.44 -4.50
CA VAL A 120 0.90 7.59 -5.34
C VAL A 120 1.89 8.75 -5.17
N GLN A 121 2.06 9.59 -6.19
CA GLN A 121 2.98 10.73 -6.09
C GLN A 121 2.47 11.81 -5.11
N SER A 122 1.17 12.05 -5.13
CA SER A 122 0.49 13.04 -4.32
C SER A 122 -0.80 12.41 -3.79
N ALA A 123 -1.08 12.64 -2.51
CA ALA A 123 -2.41 12.36 -1.96
C ALA A 123 -3.43 13.17 -2.78
N PRO A 124 -4.57 12.58 -3.19
CA PRO A 124 -5.72 13.36 -3.66
C PRO A 124 -6.14 14.38 -2.60
N ASP A 125 -6.81 15.47 -2.99
CA ASP A 125 -7.22 16.56 -2.10
C ASP A 125 -7.76 16.05 -0.76
N SER A 126 -7.29 16.65 0.34
CA SER A 126 -7.58 16.26 1.73
C SER A 126 -9.07 16.08 2.00
N ASP A 127 -9.89 16.96 1.42
CA ASP A 127 -11.34 17.06 1.62
C ASP A 127 -12.12 15.86 1.03
N ARG A 128 -11.45 14.98 0.27
CA ARG A 128 -12.04 13.74 -0.27
C ARG A 128 -11.71 12.51 0.59
N TRP A 129 -10.83 12.63 1.58
CA TRP A 129 -10.25 11.48 2.30
C TRP A 129 -9.88 11.81 3.76
N ASP A 130 -10.82 12.41 4.51
CA ASP A 130 -10.66 12.95 5.87
C ASP A 130 -10.18 11.96 6.96
N THR A 131 -9.95 10.68 6.64
CA THR A 131 -9.67 9.61 7.62
C THR A 131 -8.21 9.20 7.74
N TRP A 132 -7.27 9.95 7.15
CA TRP A 132 -5.87 9.56 7.18
C TRP A 132 -5.26 9.88 8.53
N ASN A 133 -4.97 8.84 9.31
CA ASN A 133 -4.02 8.96 10.40
C ASN A 133 -2.64 9.22 9.79
N GLU A 134 -2.17 10.46 9.90
CA GLU A 134 -0.85 10.88 9.41
C GLU A 134 0.25 10.23 10.23
N LEU A 135 0.77 9.08 9.78
CA LEU A 135 2.09 8.62 10.20
C LEU A 135 3.14 9.41 9.40
N ARG A 136 3.56 10.54 9.96
CA ARG A 136 4.68 11.32 9.42
C ARG A 136 5.98 10.58 9.73
N MET A 137 6.50 9.87 8.74
CA MET A 137 7.87 9.38 8.80
C MET A 137 8.81 10.53 8.41
N PRO A 138 9.64 11.07 9.32
CA PRO A 138 10.55 12.14 8.99
C PRO A 138 11.64 11.65 8.03
N SER A 139 12.02 12.53 7.10
CA SER A 139 13.18 12.30 6.25
C SER A 139 14.45 12.40 7.07
N SER A 140 15.37 11.47 6.89
CA SER A 140 16.75 11.71 7.27
C SER A 140 17.68 11.25 6.15
N SER A 141 18.25 12.22 5.44
CA SER A 141 19.43 12.00 4.60
C SER A 141 20.63 11.49 5.39
N GLU A 142 20.58 11.52 6.72
CA GLU A 142 21.62 11.02 7.62
C GLU A 142 21.44 9.53 7.96
N MET A 143 20.26 8.94 7.74
CA MET A 143 19.95 7.54 8.07
C MET A 143 19.78 6.62 6.84
N GLY A 144 19.80 7.16 5.62
CA GLY A 144 19.72 6.36 4.38
C GLY A 144 18.32 5.87 3.98
N TYR A 145 17.24 6.39 4.57
CA TYR A 145 15.86 5.94 4.32
C TYR A 145 15.09 6.78 3.26
N PRO A 146 14.07 6.21 2.60
CA PRO A 146 13.20 6.90 1.64
C PRO A 146 12.45 8.10 2.23
N ARG A 147 12.20 9.13 1.39
CA ARG A 147 11.42 10.33 1.73
C ARG A 147 9.93 10.13 1.43
N ILE A 148 9.35 9.10 2.04
CA ILE A 148 7.95 8.70 1.82
C ILE A 148 7.11 9.05 3.05
N ARG A 149 5.80 9.21 2.85
CA ARG A 149 4.82 9.20 3.94
C ARG A 149 3.98 7.94 3.81
N VAL A 150 3.71 7.28 4.92
CA VAL A 150 2.86 6.09 4.96
C VAL A 150 1.69 6.38 5.88
N CYS A 151 0.46 6.19 5.40
CA CYS A 151 -0.74 6.40 6.18
C CYS A 151 -1.62 5.16 6.13
N ALA A 152 -2.24 4.79 7.25
CA ALA A 152 -3.25 3.75 7.25
C ALA A 152 -4.61 4.34 6.84
N TRP A 153 -5.39 3.60 6.05
CA TRP A 153 -6.78 3.94 5.79
C TRP A 153 -7.69 2.72 5.92
N LYS A 154 -8.96 2.97 6.24
CA LYS A 154 -10.03 1.97 6.18
C LYS A 154 -10.86 2.25 4.94
N SER A 155 -11.18 1.23 4.14
CA SER A 155 -12.15 1.43 3.05
C SER A 155 -13.49 1.86 3.64
N ALA A 156 -14.26 2.63 2.86
CA ALA A 156 -15.54 3.23 3.29
C ALA A 156 -16.58 2.21 3.80
N HIS A 157 -16.34 0.91 3.63
CA HIS A 157 -17.24 -0.17 4.01
C HIS A 157 -16.73 -1.05 5.15
N ARG A 158 -15.57 -0.75 5.75
CA ARG A 158 -15.03 -1.51 6.90
C ARG A 158 -15.60 -1.01 8.25
N GLU A 159 -16.90 -0.66 8.27
CA GLU A 159 -17.68 -0.42 9.50
C GLU A 159 -18.22 -1.71 10.12
N VAL A 160 -18.10 -2.86 9.45
CA VAL A 160 -18.47 -4.14 10.05
C VAL A 160 -17.26 -4.66 10.83
N PRO A 161 -17.31 -4.75 12.17
CA PRO A 161 -16.32 -5.54 12.89
C PRO A 161 -16.36 -6.93 12.29
N MET A 162 -15.21 -7.54 12.01
CA MET A 162 -15.18 -9.00 11.94
C MET A 162 -15.64 -9.49 13.32
N GLU A 163 -16.94 -9.72 13.48
CA GLU A 163 -17.43 -10.56 14.55
C GLU A 163 -16.64 -11.85 14.44
N VAL A 164 -15.95 -12.12 15.53
CA VAL A 164 -15.31 -13.39 15.84
C VAL A 164 -16.35 -14.47 15.59
N LEU A 165 -16.33 -15.08 14.40
CA LEU A 165 -16.99 -16.36 14.15
C LEU A 165 -16.14 -17.43 14.83
N LEU A 166 -16.25 -17.48 16.16
CA LEU A 166 -16.02 -18.71 16.92
C LEU A 166 -17.25 -19.59 16.69
N SER A 167 -17.09 -20.59 15.83
CA SER A 167 -17.89 -21.82 15.85
C SER A 167 -16.96 -23.02 15.76
#